data_AF-A0A6J4SZV6-F1
#
_entry.id   AF-A0A6J4SZV6-F1
#
_cell.length_a   1.000
_cell.length_b   1.000
_cell.length_c   1.000
_cell.angle_alpha   90.00
_cell.angle_beta   90.00
_cell.angle_gamma   90.00
#
_symmetry.space_group_name_H-M   'P 1'
#
loop_
_entity.id
_entity.type
_entity.pdbx_description
1 polymer ?
#
loop_
_entity_poly.entity_id
_entity_poly.type
_entity_poly.pdbx_seq_one_letter_code
_entity_poly.pdbx_strand_id
1 'polypeptide(L)'
;MEADAHKVAMDAAIEAEGRAFDALLEGRDAAPLLRVAEASWRRSWETAPPRSYGRLIGMVKAAVLAGDAAEAAAYVRDAVGEPDSPPSAYALAITLLVEGDDAGAARAAAGMRGGSDAFDRTAEAIDALATGHAERYANALAAIVADFEQRTEHLTGVAIADTALMLERLAEPRGMAARPESDVLP
;
A
#
# COMPACT_ATOMS: atom_id res chain seq x y z
N MET A 1 -5.56 1.51 31.51
CA MET A 1 -5.72 2.64 30.58
C MET A 1 -4.81 2.52 29.34
N GLU A 2 -3.97 1.46 29.22
CA GLU A 2 -3.17 1.16 28.02
C GLU A 2 -3.92 0.36 26.94
N ALA A 3 -5.02 -0.31 27.28
CA ALA A 3 -5.69 -1.30 26.42
C ALA A 3 -6.24 -0.75 25.09
N ASP A 4 -6.41 0.57 24.97
CA ASP A 4 -6.95 1.22 23.76
C ASP A 4 -5.96 2.18 23.07
N ALA A 5 -4.71 2.30 23.55
CA ALA A 5 -3.72 3.21 22.96
C ALA A 5 -3.47 2.91 21.46
N HIS A 6 -3.39 1.63 21.11
CA HIS A 6 -3.21 1.18 19.72
C HIS A 6 -4.44 1.42 18.83
N LYS A 7 -5.64 1.49 19.41
CA LYS A 7 -6.87 1.82 18.67
C LYS A 7 -6.94 3.31 18.41
N VAL A 8 -6.71 4.13 19.42
CA VAL A 8 -6.62 5.60 19.26
C VAL A 8 -5.56 5.98 18.23
N ALA A 9 -4.39 5.33 18.26
CA ALA A 9 -3.35 5.56 17.27
C ALA A 9 -3.75 5.08 15.86
N MET A 10 -4.52 4.00 15.75
CA MET A 10 -5.07 3.52 14.47
C MET A 10 -6.10 4.48 13.91
N ASP A 11 -7.05 4.96 14.72
CA ASP A 11 -8.08 5.90 14.30
C ASP A 11 -7.44 7.21 13.81
N ALA A 12 -6.43 7.71 14.52
CA ALA A 12 -5.65 8.88 14.10
C ALA A 12 -4.93 8.66 12.75
N ALA A 13 -4.42 7.45 12.51
CA ALA A 13 -3.77 7.11 11.24
C ALA A 13 -4.78 7.04 10.08
N ILE A 14 -5.95 6.44 10.31
CA ILE A 14 -7.06 6.38 9.35
C ILE A 14 -7.54 7.80 9.00
N GLU A 15 -7.72 8.67 10.00
CA GLU A 15 -8.15 10.05 9.79
C GLU A 15 -7.09 10.86 9.01
N ALA A 16 -5.81 10.69 9.33
CA ALA A 16 -4.71 11.34 8.61
C ALA A 16 -4.62 10.86 7.15
N GLU A 17 -4.78 9.56 6.91
CA GLU A 17 -4.77 8.97 5.57
C GLU A 17 -5.98 9.45 4.75
N GLY A 18 -7.17 9.51 5.34
CA GLY A 18 -8.38 10.05 4.68
C GLY A 18 -8.19 11.49 4.18
N ARG A 19 -7.66 12.39 5.03
CA ARG A 19 -7.35 13.76 4.59
C ARG A 19 -6.36 13.83 3.44
N ALA A 20 -5.38 12.93 3.42
CA ALA A 20 -4.40 12.87 2.34
C ALA A 20 -5.04 12.37 1.04
N PHE A 21 -5.94 11.39 1.13
CA PHE A 21 -6.68 10.86 0.00
C PHE A 21 -7.67 11.85 -0.61
N ASP A 22 -8.38 12.63 0.22
CA ASP A 22 -9.20 13.75 -0.27
C ASP A 22 -8.35 14.75 -1.04
N ALA A 23 -7.16 15.11 -0.51
CA ALA A 23 -6.26 16.03 -1.19
C ALA A 23 -5.76 15.48 -2.54
N LEU A 24 -5.46 14.18 -2.62
CA LEU A 24 -5.08 13.53 -3.88
C LEU A 24 -6.19 13.63 -4.92
N LEU A 25 -7.43 13.24 -4.58
CA LEU A 25 -8.57 13.27 -5.49
C LEU A 25 -8.94 14.70 -5.95
N GLU A 26 -8.71 15.70 -5.10
CA GLU A 26 -8.88 17.11 -5.47
C GLU A 26 -7.71 17.67 -6.31
N GLY A 27 -6.71 16.85 -6.66
CA GLY A 27 -5.54 17.26 -7.42
C GLY A 27 -4.60 18.20 -6.65
N ARG A 28 -4.68 18.24 -5.31
CA ARG A 28 -3.83 19.05 -4.45
C ARG A 28 -2.55 18.30 -4.09
N ASP A 29 -1.50 19.04 -3.71
CA ASP A 29 -0.30 18.45 -3.13
C ASP A 29 -0.64 17.78 -1.79
N ALA A 30 -0.63 16.45 -1.78
CA ALA A 30 -0.91 15.62 -0.62
C ALA A 30 0.35 15.15 0.11
N ALA A 31 1.56 15.40 -0.41
CA ALA A 31 2.79 14.86 0.17
C ALA A 31 2.98 15.25 1.66
N PRO A 32 2.71 16.49 2.11
CA PRO A 32 2.76 16.82 3.53
C PRO A 32 1.77 16.02 4.39
N LEU A 33 0.56 15.75 3.87
CA LEU A 33 -0.48 14.99 4.58
C LEU A 33 -0.15 13.49 4.63
N LEU A 34 0.41 12.95 3.54
CA LEU A 34 0.87 11.57 3.47
C LEU A 34 2.00 11.29 4.46
N ARG A 35 2.95 12.22 4.66
CA ARG A 35 3.99 12.09 5.71
C ARG A 35 3.40 12.06 7.12
N VAL A 36 2.31 12.81 7.36
CA VAL A 36 1.59 12.74 8.64
C VAL A 36 0.90 11.38 8.79
N ALA A 37 0.29 10.84 7.72
CA ALA A 37 -0.31 9.52 7.72
C ALA A 37 0.73 8.41 7.98
N GLU A 38 1.88 8.46 7.31
CA GLU A 38 3.02 7.55 7.52
C GLU A 38 3.44 7.52 9.00
N ALA A 39 3.74 8.68 9.58
CA ALA A 39 4.15 8.79 10.98
C ALA A 39 3.07 8.29 11.95
N SER A 40 1.79 8.46 11.59
CA SER A 40 0.65 8.00 12.41
C SER A 40 0.51 6.49 12.33
N TRP A 41 0.66 5.89 11.15
CA TRP A 41 0.68 4.44 10.97
C TRP A 41 1.83 3.79 11.71
N ARG A 42 3.03 4.40 11.70
CA ARG A 42 4.18 3.93 12.49
C ARG A 42 3.88 3.92 13.99
N ARG A 43 3.33 5.02 14.53
CA ARG A 43 2.93 5.08 15.95
C ARG A 43 1.87 4.03 16.29
N SER A 44 0.94 3.79 15.36
CA SER A 44 -0.06 2.73 15.51
C SER A 44 0.59 1.35 15.58
N TRP A 45 1.59 1.08 14.73
CA TRP A 45 2.34 -0.18 14.72
C TRP A 45 3.09 -0.40 16.03
N GLU A 46 3.85 0.59 16.51
CA GLU A 46 4.70 0.48 17.70
C GLU A 46 3.95 0.18 19.00
N THR A 47 2.63 0.41 19.01
CA THR A 47 1.76 0.15 20.17
C THR A 47 0.82 -1.04 19.96
N ALA A 48 0.77 -1.61 18.75
CA ALA A 48 -0.16 -2.66 18.39
C ALA A 48 0.28 -4.05 18.85
N PRO A 49 -0.66 -5.00 19.00
CA PRO A 49 -0.33 -6.41 19.16
C PRO A 49 0.53 -6.92 17.98
N PRO A 50 1.40 -7.92 18.20
CA PRO A 50 2.18 -8.54 17.14
C PRO A 50 1.33 -8.95 15.94
N ARG A 51 1.95 -8.98 14.75
CA ARG A 51 1.32 -9.38 13.48
C ARG A 51 0.23 -8.43 12.95
N SER A 52 0.12 -7.23 13.52
CA SER A 52 -0.78 -6.16 13.03
C SER A 52 -0.29 -5.50 11.73
N TYR A 53 0.13 -6.30 10.75
CA TYR A 53 0.89 -5.88 9.56
C TYR A 53 0.17 -4.86 8.66
N GLY A 54 -1.16 -4.76 8.74
CA GLY A 54 -1.92 -3.71 8.04
C GLY A 54 -1.42 -2.29 8.34
N ARG A 55 -0.86 -2.06 9.54
CA ARG A 55 -0.27 -0.78 9.94
C ARG A 55 1.04 -0.49 9.21
N LEU A 56 1.89 -1.51 9.03
CA LEU A 56 3.12 -1.39 8.24
C LEU A 56 2.81 -1.18 6.76
N ILE A 57 1.79 -1.86 6.23
CA ILE A 57 1.30 -1.64 4.86
C ILE A 57 0.85 -0.19 4.69
N GLY A 58 0.02 0.33 5.60
CA GLY A 58 -0.43 1.73 5.58
C GLY A 58 0.74 2.72 5.61
N MET A 59 1.73 2.47 6.49
CA MET A 59 2.94 3.28 6.60
C MET A 59 3.72 3.35 5.27
N VAL A 60 4.15 2.21 4.73
CA VAL A 60 4.99 2.20 3.52
C VAL A 60 4.23 2.70 2.28
N LYS A 61 2.93 2.42 2.17
CA LYS A 61 2.08 2.94 1.10
C LYS A 61 1.99 4.47 1.15
N ALA A 62 1.78 5.05 2.33
CA ALA A 62 1.76 6.50 2.49
C ALA A 62 3.12 7.14 2.08
N ALA A 63 4.23 6.51 2.44
CA ALA A 63 5.57 6.95 2.06
C ALA A 63 5.82 6.87 0.54
N VAL A 64 5.38 5.78 -0.12
CA VAL A 64 5.43 5.63 -1.58
C VAL A 64 4.63 6.74 -2.27
N LEU A 65 3.41 7.00 -1.81
CA LEU A 65 2.55 8.05 -2.37
C LEU A 65 3.13 9.45 -2.12
N ALA A 66 3.86 9.66 -1.03
CA ALA A 66 4.55 10.92 -0.73
C ALA A 66 5.82 11.13 -1.58
N GLY A 67 6.28 10.11 -2.31
CA GLY A 67 7.45 10.15 -3.18
C GLY A 67 8.79 9.95 -2.47
N ASP A 68 8.80 9.54 -1.20
CA ASP A 68 10.01 9.28 -0.41
C ASP A 68 9.80 8.10 0.54
N ALA A 69 10.10 6.89 0.05
CA ALA A 69 9.76 5.64 0.73
C ALA A 69 10.97 4.86 1.26
N ALA A 70 12.20 5.33 1.04
CA ALA A 70 13.40 4.53 1.33
C ALA A 70 13.54 4.20 2.82
N GLU A 71 13.34 5.18 3.72
CA GLU A 71 13.41 4.96 5.17
C GLU A 71 12.26 4.06 5.66
N ALA A 72 11.03 4.30 5.17
CA ALA A 72 9.87 3.50 5.52
C ALA A 72 10.02 2.04 5.09
N ALA A 73 10.54 1.82 3.87
CA ALA A 73 10.81 0.49 3.33
C ALA A 73 11.81 -0.29 4.20
N ALA A 74 12.93 0.34 4.58
CA ALA A 74 13.93 -0.26 5.45
C ALA A 74 13.36 -0.62 6.83
N TYR A 75 12.55 0.27 7.43
CA TYR A 75 11.87 0.01 8.70
C TYR A 75 10.91 -1.18 8.61
N VAL A 76 10.08 -1.22 7.56
CA VAL A 76 9.11 -2.32 7.36
C VAL A 76 9.83 -3.65 7.17
N ARG A 77 10.95 -3.69 6.45
CA ARG A 77 11.74 -4.92 6.30
C ARG A 77 12.18 -5.48 7.63
N ASP A 78 12.77 -4.64 8.47
CA ASP A 78 13.26 -5.04 9.79
C ASP A 78 12.11 -5.51 10.69
N ALA A 79 11.00 -4.76 10.69
CA ALA A 79 9.82 -5.09 11.48
C ALA A 79 9.10 -6.38 11.05
N VAL A 80 9.11 -6.71 9.75
CA VAL A 80 8.51 -7.94 9.21
C VAL A 80 9.43 -9.14 9.41
N GLY A 81 10.73 -9.00 9.11
CA GLY A 81 11.63 -10.15 9.06
C GLY A 81 11.19 -11.18 8.01
N GLU A 82 11.06 -12.44 8.41
CA GLU A 82 10.54 -13.50 7.55
C GLU A 82 9.00 -13.43 7.50
N PRO A 83 8.38 -13.29 6.32
CA PRO A 83 6.93 -13.17 6.20
C PRO A 83 6.25 -14.49 6.56
N ASP A 84 5.18 -14.42 7.36
CA ASP A 84 4.46 -15.58 7.90
C ASP A 84 2.96 -15.59 7.57
N SER A 85 2.52 -14.66 6.73
CA SER A 85 1.12 -14.44 6.36
C SER A 85 1.00 -13.54 5.12
N PRO A 86 -0.12 -13.60 4.37
CA PRO A 86 -0.33 -12.74 3.20
C PRO A 86 -0.13 -11.23 3.47
N PRO A 87 -0.61 -10.64 4.59
CA PRO A 87 -0.33 -9.24 4.89
C PRO A 87 1.15 -8.93 5.14
N SER A 88 1.89 -9.81 5.83
CA SER A 88 3.35 -9.63 6.03
C SER A 88 4.13 -9.76 4.72
N ALA A 89 3.72 -10.69 3.85
CA ALA A 89 4.29 -10.86 2.52
C ALA A 89 4.03 -9.64 1.64
N TYR A 90 2.82 -9.05 1.72
CA TYR A 90 2.48 -7.82 1.01
C TYR A 90 3.34 -6.62 1.48
N ALA A 91 3.47 -6.42 2.80
CA ALA A 91 4.32 -5.37 3.35
C ALA A 91 5.77 -5.49 2.83
N LEU A 92 6.32 -6.71 2.87
CA LEU A 92 7.66 -6.99 2.36
C LEU A 92 7.77 -6.76 0.84
N ALA A 93 6.76 -7.15 0.06
CA ALA A 93 6.77 -6.99 -1.38
C ALA A 93 6.84 -5.52 -1.82
N ILE A 94 6.07 -4.63 -1.15
CA ILE A 94 6.14 -3.17 -1.41
C ILE A 94 7.55 -2.65 -1.15
N THR A 95 8.11 -2.99 0.00
CA THR A 95 9.48 -2.60 0.39
C THR A 95 10.51 -3.06 -0.64
N LEU A 96 10.41 -4.29 -1.13
CA LEU A 96 11.34 -4.83 -2.12
C LEU A 96 11.23 -4.11 -3.47
N LEU A 97 10.01 -3.73 -3.89
CA LEU A 97 9.82 -2.89 -5.08
C LEU A 97 10.41 -1.48 -4.92
N VAL A 98 10.27 -0.86 -3.74
CA VAL A 98 10.86 0.45 -3.43
C VAL A 98 12.39 0.41 -3.57
N GLU A 99 13.01 -0.69 -3.14
CA GLU A 99 14.46 -0.86 -3.21
C GLU A 99 14.97 -1.41 -4.54
N GLY A 100 14.08 -1.79 -5.45
CA GLY A 100 14.43 -2.38 -6.73
C GLY A 100 14.88 -3.85 -6.67
N ASP A 101 14.62 -4.57 -5.57
CA ASP A 101 14.79 -6.04 -5.52
C ASP A 101 13.56 -6.72 -6.12
N ASP A 102 13.46 -6.68 -7.44
CA ASP A 102 12.33 -7.24 -8.17
C ASP A 102 12.22 -8.77 -7.97
N ALA A 103 13.34 -9.48 -7.91
CA ALA A 103 13.33 -10.93 -7.66
C ALA A 103 12.80 -11.27 -6.26
N GLY A 104 13.15 -10.48 -5.26
CA GLY A 104 12.57 -10.55 -3.92
C GLY A 104 11.08 -10.23 -3.94
N ALA A 105 10.68 -9.15 -4.60
CA ALA A 105 9.28 -8.71 -4.68
C ALA A 105 8.38 -9.80 -5.29
N ALA A 106 8.83 -10.46 -6.36
CA ALA A 106 8.10 -11.57 -6.98
C ALA A 106 7.93 -12.77 -6.02
N ARG A 107 8.98 -13.12 -5.25
CA ARG A 107 8.88 -14.18 -4.22
C ARG A 107 7.91 -13.81 -3.10
N ALA A 108 7.96 -12.56 -2.63
CA ALA A 108 7.04 -12.06 -1.61
C ALA A 108 5.60 -12.04 -2.12
N ALA A 109 5.37 -11.66 -3.38
CA ALA A 109 4.06 -11.72 -4.03
C ALA A 109 3.49 -13.15 -4.05
N ALA A 110 4.31 -14.18 -4.26
CA ALA A 110 3.86 -15.56 -4.17
C ALA A 110 3.31 -15.92 -2.77
N GLY A 111 3.89 -15.35 -1.70
CA GLY A 111 3.44 -15.53 -0.32
C GLY A 111 2.11 -14.82 0.02
N MET A 112 1.62 -13.93 -0.85
CA MET A 112 0.31 -13.30 -0.71
C MET A 112 -0.82 -14.20 -1.24
N ARG A 113 -0.51 -15.12 -2.16
CA ARG A 113 -1.52 -15.87 -2.91
C ARG A 113 -2.34 -16.81 -2.01
N GLY A 114 -3.63 -16.93 -2.30
CA GLY A 114 -4.59 -17.71 -1.52
C GLY A 114 -5.02 -17.07 -0.20
N GLY A 115 -4.59 -15.84 0.10
CA GLY A 115 -5.00 -15.09 1.28
C GLY A 115 -6.41 -14.50 1.16
N SER A 116 -6.71 -13.91 0.00
CA SER A 116 -8.03 -13.39 -0.39
C SER A 116 -7.99 -12.99 -1.86
N ASP A 117 -9.16 -12.80 -2.48
CA ASP A 117 -9.24 -12.32 -3.88
C ASP A 117 -8.53 -10.97 -4.08
N ALA A 118 -8.58 -10.09 -3.06
CA ALA A 118 -7.88 -8.81 -3.09
C ALA A 118 -6.36 -9.01 -3.05
N PHE A 119 -5.85 -9.89 -2.18
CA PHE A 119 -4.43 -10.23 -2.14
C PHE A 119 -3.97 -10.90 -3.42
N ASP A 120 -4.77 -11.77 -4.03
CA ASP A 120 -4.44 -12.44 -5.28
C ASP A 120 -4.30 -11.45 -6.44
N ARG A 121 -5.21 -10.48 -6.55
CA ARG A 121 -5.12 -9.39 -7.53
C ARG A 121 -3.87 -8.54 -7.33
N THR A 122 -3.59 -8.12 -6.09
CA THR A 122 -2.40 -7.33 -5.78
C THR A 122 -1.10 -8.11 -5.99
N ALA A 123 -1.08 -9.40 -5.66
CA ALA A 123 0.06 -10.28 -5.90
C ALA A 123 0.37 -10.39 -7.40
N GLU A 124 -0.67 -10.50 -8.23
CA GLU A 124 -0.51 -10.53 -9.69
C GLU A 124 0.08 -9.23 -10.24
N ALA A 125 -0.40 -8.07 -9.75
CA ALA A 125 0.13 -6.78 -10.15
C ALA A 125 1.61 -6.61 -9.74
N ILE A 126 1.97 -6.99 -8.51
CA ILE A 126 3.35 -6.93 -8.02
C ILE A 126 4.26 -7.89 -8.81
N ASP A 127 3.83 -9.13 -9.03
CA ASP A 127 4.58 -10.12 -9.81
C ASP A 127 4.83 -9.60 -11.23
N ALA A 128 3.80 -9.08 -11.90
CA ALA A 128 3.92 -8.51 -13.23
C ALA A 128 4.85 -7.29 -13.26
N LEU A 129 4.79 -6.43 -12.24
CA LEU A 129 5.66 -5.27 -12.12
C LEU A 129 7.13 -5.68 -11.93
N ALA A 130 7.39 -6.61 -11.02
CA ALA A 130 8.72 -7.15 -10.74
C ALA A 130 9.33 -7.88 -11.95
N THR A 131 8.50 -8.53 -12.77
CA THR A 131 8.95 -9.28 -13.95
C THR A 131 8.97 -8.46 -15.23
N GLY A 132 8.58 -7.19 -15.19
CA GLY A 132 8.57 -6.30 -16.35
C GLY A 132 7.46 -6.58 -17.37
N HIS A 133 6.41 -7.30 -16.98
CA HIS A 133 5.29 -7.68 -17.86
C HIS A 133 4.19 -6.62 -17.90
N ALA A 134 4.39 -5.56 -18.70
CA ALA A 134 3.51 -4.38 -18.74
C ALA A 134 2.03 -4.69 -18.99
N GLU A 135 1.70 -5.59 -19.92
CA GLU A 135 0.31 -5.98 -20.21
C GLU A 135 -0.35 -6.71 -19.02
N ARG A 136 0.36 -7.64 -18.38
CA ARG A 136 -0.14 -8.33 -17.18
C ARG A 136 -0.34 -7.34 -16.03
N TYR A 137 0.59 -6.40 -15.86
CA TYR A 137 0.48 -5.35 -14.86
C TYR A 137 -0.76 -4.48 -15.10
N ALA A 138 -0.97 -3.99 -16.32
CA ALA A 138 -2.13 -3.16 -16.66
C ALA A 138 -3.46 -3.89 -16.42
N ASN A 139 -3.55 -5.17 -16.80
CA ASN A 139 -4.74 -5.99 -16.56
C ASN A 139 -5.00 -6.23 -15.07
N ALA A 140 -3.96 -6.53 -14.30
CA ALA A 140 -4.07 -6.72 -12.86
C ALA A 140 -4.46 -5.41 -12.14
N LEU A 141 -3.89 -4.29 -12.56
CA LEU A 141 -4.22 -2.96 -12.04
C LEU A 141 -5.68 -2.61 -12.32
N ALA A 142 -6.16 -2.81 -13.55
CA ALA A 142 -7.56 -2.58 -13.91
C ALA A 142 -8.52 -3.44 -13.07
N ALA A 143 -8.16 -4.70 -12.77
CA ALA A 143 -8.94 -5.55 -11.89
C ALA A 143 -8.98 -5.04 -10.44
N ILE A 144 -7.89 -4.42 -9.94
CA ILE A 144 -7.88 -3.77 -8.62
C ILE A 144 -8.79 -2.54 -8.63
N VAL A 145 -8.70 -1.68 -9.64
CA VAL A 145 -9.54 -0.49 -9.76
C VAL A 145 -11.02 -0.87 -9.82
N ALA A 146 -11.40 -1.82 -10.67
CA ALA A 146 -12.77 -2.29 -10.80
C ALA A 146 -13.34 -2.89 -9.49
N ASP A 147 -12.49 -3.49 -8.66
CA ASP A 147 -12.88 -3.96 -7.32
C ASP A 147 -13.16 -2.79 -6.37
N PHE A 148 -12.36 -1.72 -6.42
CA PHE A 148 -12.59 -0.52 -5.60
C PHE A 148 -13.82 0.27 -6.03
N GLU A 149 -14.11 0.37 -7.34
CA GLU A 149 -15.31 1.04 -7.87
C GLU A 149 -16.62 0.42 -7.36
N GLN A 150 -16.60 -0.87 -7.02
CA GLN A 150 -17.78 -1.61 -6.54
C GLN A 150 -17.96 -1.55 -5.02
N ARG A 151 -16.99 -1.01 -4.28
CA ARG A 151 -17.05 -0.95 -2.81
C ARG A 151 -17.96 0.17 -2.34
N THR A 152 -18.74 -0.11 -1.31
CA THR A 152 -19.58 0.88 -0.61
C THR A 152 -19.00 1.31 0.73
N GLU A 153 -17.96 0.61 1.21
CA GLU A 153 -17.30 0.87 2.48
C GLU A 153 -15.79 1.02 2.27
N HIS A 154 -15.22 2.08 2.84
CA HIS A 154 -13.80 2.39 2.76
C HIS A 154 -13.28 2.70 4.16
N LEU A 155 -12.11 2.15 4.51
CA LEU A 155 -11.53 2.29 5.86
C LEU A 155 -11.40 3.76 6.29
N THR A 156 -10.97 4.62 5.36
CA THR A 156 -10.78 6.07 5.58
C THR A 156 -12.02 6.90 5.33
N GLY A 157 -13.12 6.28 4.85
CA GLY A 157 -14.30 6.99 4.36
C GLY A 157 -14.16 7.60 2.96
N VAL A 158 -12.98 7.49 2.34
CA VAL A 158 -12.71 8.05 1.00
C VAL A 158 -12.68 6.93 -0.04
N ALA A 159 -13.45 7.08 -1.12
CA ALA A 159 -13.50 6.14 -2.22
C ALA A 159 -12.29 6.32 -3.15
N ILE A 160 -11.15 5.74 -2.78
CA ILE A 160 -9.91 5.80 -3.54
C ILE A 160 -9.28 4.42 -3.69
N ALA A 161 -8.83 4.08 -4.89
CA ALA A 161 -8.06 2.88 -5.19
C ALA A 161 -6.57 3.09 -4.84
N ASP A 162 -6.30 3.35 -3.56
CA ASP A 162 -4.98 3.64 -3.00
C ASP A 162 -3.90 2.60 -3.36
N THR A 163 -4.27 1.33 -3.41
CA THR A 163 -3.40 0.22 -3.80
C THR A 163 -3.00 0.35 -5.27
N ALA A 164 -3.94 0.68 -6.15
CA ALA A 164 -3.65 0.92 -7.57
C ALA A 164 -2.78 2.17 -7.73
N LEU A 165 -3.08 3.24 -6.99
CA LEU A 165 -2.29 4.48 -7.03
C LEU A 165 -0.85 4.27 -6.57
N MET A 166 -0.63 3.50 -5.50
CA MET A 166 0.70 3.14 -5.02
C MET A 166 1.48 2.32 -6.07
N LEU A 167 0.82 1.33 -6.69
CA LEU A 167 1.42 0.52 -7.75
C LEU A 167 1.81 1.37 -8.96
N GLU A 168 0.97 2.33 -9.35
CA GLU A 168 1.29 3.27 -10.43
C GLU A 168 2.54 4.10 -10.12
N ARG A 169 2.68 4.62 -8.88
CA ARG A 169 3.90 5.32 -8.45
C ARG A 169 5.16 4.44 -8.55
N LEU A 170 5.05 3.15 -8.23
CA LEU A 170 6.15 2.19 -8.34
C LEU A 170 6.44 1.80 -9.81
N ALA A 171 5.44 1.87 -10.67
CA ALA A 171 5.52 1.54 -12.09
C ALA A 171 6.07 2.68 -12.96
N GLU A 172 5.89 3.93 -12.54
CA GLU A 172 6.41 5.13 -13.23
C GLU A 172 7.93 5.05 -13.55
N PRO A 173 8.83 4.82 -12.58
CA PRO A 173 10.28 4.74 -12.87
C PRO A 173 10.65 3.51 -13.71
N ARG A 174 9.76 2.51 -13.81
CA ARG A 174 9.93 1.30 -14.63
C ARG A 174 9.38 1.45 -16.05
N GLY A 175 8.74 2.58 -16.36
CA GLY A 175 8.09 2.80 -17.66
C GLY A 175 6.85 1.92 -17.88
N MET A 176 6.22 1.45 -16.80
CA MET A 176 5.10 0.50 -16.83
C MET A 176 3.77 1.07 -16.34
N ALA A 177 3.74 2.33 -15.90
CA ALA A 177 2.51 2.99 -15.43
C ALA A 177 1.40 2.90 -16.50
N ALA A 178 0.24 2.37 -16.09
CA ALA A 178 -0.88 2.04 -16.99
C ALA A 178 -1.94 3.14 -17.06
N ARG A 179 -2.03 4.00 -16.04
CA ARG A 179 -2.89 5.19 -15.95
C ARG A 179 -4.36 4.92 -16.31
N PRO A 180 -5.05 4.00 -15.62
CA PRO A 180 -6.46 3.76 -15.86
C PRO A 180 -7.30 4.99 -15.50
N GLU A 181 -8.30 5.30 -16.32
CA GLU A 181 -9.28 6.35 -16.03
C GLU A 181 -10.34 5.80 -15.06
N SER A 182 -10.55 6.45 -13.92
CA SER A 182 -11.53 6.05 -12.91
C SER A 182 -11.82 7.17 -11.91
N ASP A 183 -13.05 7.25 -11.40
CA ASP A 183 -13.44 8.21 -10.36
C ASP A 183 -12.81 7.92 -8.98
N VAL A 184 -12.28 6.70 -8.77
CA VAL A 184 -11.54 6.34 -7.55
C VAL A 184 -10.03 6.57 -7.68
N LEU A 185 -9.59 7.31 -8.70
CA LEU A 185 -8.21 7.72 -8.94
C LEU A 185 -8.16 9.23 -9.26
N PRO A 186 -7.06 9.93 -8.92
CA PRO A 186 -6.87 11.35 -9.23
C PRO A 186 -6.48 11.64 -10.68
#